data_AF-A0A960NPB4-F1
#
_entry.id   AF-A0A960NPB4-F1
#
_cell.length_a   1.000
_cell.length_b   1.000
_cell.length_c   1.000
_cell.angle_alpha   90.00
_cell.angle_beta   90.00
_cell.angle_gamma   90.00
#
_symmetry.space_group_name_H-M   'P 1'
#
loop_
_entity.id
_entity.type
_entity.pdbx_description
1 polymer ?
#
loop_
_entity_poly.entity_id
_entity_poly.type
_entity_poly.pdbx_seq_one_letter_code
_entity_poly.pdbx_strand_id
1 'polypeptide(L)'
;MKRKPASVPAKFRDKHLLYEGAVQEVDADLDFMQRVFRKHRGRPPRILREDFCGTAKLSAAWVGRHRANQAIGVDNHAPTLAWGERWHRSKLGP
;
A
#
# COMPACT_ATOMS: atom_id res chain seq x y z
N MET A 1 8.71 -35.44 -27.30
CA MET A 1 7.71 -34.35 -27.28
C MET A 1 8.13 -33.33 -26.23
N LYS A 2 8.47 -32.08 -26.60
CA LYS A 2 8.87 -31.05 -25.60
C LYS A 2 7.62 -30.58 -24.85
N ARG A 3 7.62 -30.65 -23.51
CA ARG A 3 6.53 -30.12 -22.68
C ARG A 3 6.44 -28.60 -22.88
N LYS A 4 5.23 -28.08 -23.16
CA LYS A 4 4.99 -26.64 -23.12
C LYS A 4 5.23 -26.15 -21.68
N PRO A 5 5.98 -25.06 -21.48
CA PRO A 5 6.16 -24.51 -20.15
C PRO A 5 4.79 -24.15 -19.57
N ALA A 6 4.58 -24.46 -18.30
CA ALA A 6 3.35 -24.10 -17.60
C ALA A 6 3.19 -22.58 -17.66
N SER A 7 1.98 -22.11 -17.95
CA SER A 7 1.72 -20.68 -18.00
C SER A 7 1.85 -20.06 -16.60
N VAL A 8 2.65 -19.00 -16.47
CA VAL A 8 2.76 -18.24 -15.22
C VAL A 8 1.37 -17.73 -14.80
N PRO A 9 0.91 -17.98 -13.56
CA PRO A 9 -0.39 -17.50 -13.08
C PRO A 9 -0.54 -15.99 -13.23
N ALA A 10 -1.76 -15.51 -13.52
CA ALA A 10 -2.02 -14.11 -13.85
C ALA A 10 -1.50 -13.11 -12.81
N LYS A 11 -1.59 -13.44 -11.51
CA LYS A 11 -1.06 -12.60 -10.42
C LYS A 11 0.45 -12.35 -10.50
N PHE A 12 1.21 -13.29 -11.05
CA PHE A 12 2.65 -13.16 -11.25
C PHE A 12 3.02 -12.50 -12.58
N ARG A 13 2.03 -12.00 -13.33
CA ARG A 13 2.23 -11.15 -14.52
C ARG A 13 2.04 -9.67 -14.21
N ASP A 14 1.45 -9.34 -13.06
CA ASP A 14 1.31 -7.96 -12.62
C ASP A 14 2.54 -7.55 -11.80
N LYS A 15 3.36 -6.68 -12.39
CA LYS A 15 4.59 -6.19 -11.76
C LYS A 15 4.34 -5.49 -10.42
N HIS A 16 3.18 -4.85 -10.22
CA HIS A 16 2.88 -4.16 -8.99
C HIS A 16 2.54 -5.15 -7.87
N LEU A 17 1.80 -6.23 -8.16
CA LEU A 17 1.57 -7.30 -7.18
C LEU A 17 2.88 -7.99 -6.78
N LEU A 18 3.76 -8.22 -7.75
CA LEU A 18 5.11 -8.74 -7.48
C LEU A 18 5.93 -7.79 -6.60
N TYR A 19 5.94 -6.49 -6.94
CA TYR A 19 6.62 -5.46 -6.16
C TYR A 19 6.09 -5.40 -4.73
N GLU A 20 4.78 -5.33 -4.54
CA GLU A 20 4.17 -5.28 -3.22
C GLU A 20 4.50 -6.51 -2.38
N GLY A 21 4.47 -7.70 -2.98
CA GLY A 21 4.80 -8.94 -2.28
C GLY A 21 6.28 -9.09 -1.96
N ALA A 22 7.17 -8.44 -2.72
CA ALA A 22 8.61 -8.53 -2.53
C ALA A 22 9.18 -7.43 -1.62
N VAL A 23 8.56 -6.25 -1.59
CA VAL A 23 9.14 -5.03 -1.01
C VAL A 23 8.35 -4.51 0.19
N GLN A 24 7.04 -4.73 0.26
CA GLN A 24 6.19 -4.07 1.25
C GLN A 24 5.76 -4.99 2.40
N GLU A 25 5.97 -4.54 3.64
CA GLU A 25 5.39 -5.10 4.87
C GLU A 25 4.53 -4.01 5.54
N VAL A 26 3.36 -3.78 4.96
CA VAL A 26 2.45 -2.69 5.36
C VAL A 26 1.99 -2.82 6.81
N ASP A 27 1.76 -4.02 7.31
CA ASP A 27 1.15 -4.17 8.63
C ASP A 27 2.15 -3.88 9.76
N ALA A 28 3.35 -4.43 9.65
CA ALA A 28 4.47 -4.16 10.54
C ALA A 28 4.91 -2.69 10.46
N ASP A 29 4.98 -2.10 9.26
CA ASP A 29 5.33 -0.69 9.08
C ASP A 29 4.34 0.23 9.81
N LEU A 30 3.03 0.03 9.60
CA LEU A 30 2.00 0.83 10.25
C LEU A 30 1.93 0.61 11.76
N ASP A 31 2.18 -0.61 12.25
CA ASP A 31 2.25 -0.90 13.68
C ASP A 31 3.46 -0.25 14.34
N PHE A 32 4.62 -0.32 13.69
CA PHE A 32 5.83 0.36 14.12
C PHE A 32 5.61 1.87 14.22
N MET A 33 5.11 2.51 13.15
CA MET A 33 4.87 3.96 13.13
C MET A 33 3.88 4.39 14.21
N GLN A 34 2.77 3.67 14.40
CA GLN A 34 1.79 4.01 15.43
C GLN A 34 2.37 3.93 16.84
N ARG A 35 3.13 2.86 17.12
CA ARG A 35 3.79 2.66 18.42
C ARG A 35 4.80 3.77 18.70
N VAL A 36 5.67 4.08 17.73
CA VAL A 36 6.68 5.14 17.86
C VAL A 36 6.00 6.49 18.04
N PHE A 37 5.02 6.84 17.21
CA PHE A 37 4.31 8.11 17.30
C PHE A 37 3.62 8.26 18.65
N ARG A 38 2.89 7.23 19.11
CA ARG A 38 2.20 7.26 20.41
C ARG A 38 3.17 7.44 21.57
N LYS A 39 4.32 6.74 21.54
CA LYS A 39 5.38 6.88 22.54
C LYS A 39 5.86 8.34 22.66
N HIS A 40 6.03 9.04 21.54
CA HIS A 40 6.55 10.42 21.54
C HIS A 40 5.50 11.52 21.68
N ARG A 41 4.24 11.25 21.30
CA ARG A 41 3.18 12.27 21.24
C ARG A 41 2.04 12.05 22.24
N GLY A 42 2.02 10.92 22.94
CA GLY A 42 0.97 10.58 23.92
C GLY A 42 -0.42 10.33 23.32
N ARG A 43 -0.56 10.34 21.98
CA ARG A 43 -1.82 10.15 21.26
C ARG A 43 -1.61 9.34 19.98
N PRO A 44 -2.63 8.68 19.42
CA PRO A 44 -2.51 8.01 18.12
C PRO A 44 -2.27 9.02 16.98
N PRO A 45 -1.50 8.65 15.94
CA PRO A 45 -1.48 9.42 14.70
C PRO A 45 -2.85 9.29 13.99
N ARG A 46 -3.22 10.33 13.25
CA ARG A 46 -4.45 10.37 12.44
C ARG A 46 -4.20 10.76 10.99
N ILE A 47 -3.11 11.46 10.71
CA ILE A 47 -2.72 11.86 9.36
C ILE A 47 -1.40 11.16 9.04
N LEU A 48 -1.39 10.39 7.95
CA LEU A 48 -0.18 9.82 7.35
C LEU A 48 0.18 10.64 6.10
N ARG A 49 1.46 10.96 5.95
CA ARG A 49 1.99 11.49 4.70
C ARG A 49 3.04 10.52 4.19
N GLU A 50 2.86 10.05 2.97
CA GLU A 50 3.72 9.07 2.31
C GLU A 50 4.33 9.74 1.07
N ASP A 51 5.62 10.04 1.13
CA ASP A 51 6.42 10.42 -0.03
C ASP A 51 6.80 9.17 -0.83
N PHE A 52 6.86 9.30 -2.16
CA PHE A 52 7.14 8.19 -3.08
C PHE A 52 6.20 6.99 -2.87
N CYS A 53 4.89 7.28 -2.78
CA CYS A 53 3.91 6.29 -2.32
C CYS A 53 3.72 5.10 -3.29
N GLY A 54 4.22 5.18 -4.53
CA GLY A 54 4.12 4.12 -5.51
C GLY A 54 2.67 3.65 -5.71
N THR A 55 2.38 2.41 -5.28
CA THR A 55 1.03 1.82 -5.38
C THR A 55 0.04 2.36 -4.34
N ALA A 56 0.48 3.21 -3.41
CA ALA A 56 -0.29 3.77 -2.31
C ALA A 56 -0.90 2.71 -1.35
N LYS A 57 -0.35 1.49 -1.32
CA LYS A 57 -0.85 0.40 -0.47
C LYS A 57 -0.78 0.75 1.03
N LEU A 58 0.33 1.33 1.49
CA LEU A 58 0.52 1.75 2.88
C LEU A 58 -0.50 2.84 3.26
N SER A 59 -0.62 3.89 2.44
CA SER A 59 -1.64 4.94 2.60
C SER A 59 -3.07 4.41 2.64
N ALA A 60 -3.43 3.52 1.72
CA ALA A 60 -4.78 2.95 1.68
C ALA A 60 -5.07 2.08 2.92
N ALA A 61 -4.11 1.23 3.32
CA ALA A 61 -4.22 0.43 4.54
C ALA A 61 -4.34 1.30 5.79
N TRP A 62 -3.59 2.41 5.86
CA TRP A 62 -3.70 3.37 6.96
C TRP A 62 -5.10 3.93 7.13
N VAL A 63 -5.73 4.38 6.03
CA VAL A 63 -7.12 4.88 6.04
C VAL A 63 -8.07 3.77 6.48
N GLY A 64 -7.89 2.54 5.97
CA GLY A 64 -8.73 1.39 6.34
C GLY A 64 -8.67 0.99 7.82
N ARG A 65 -7.58 1.31 8.54
CA ARG A 65 -7.42 0.92 9.96
C ARG A 65 -8.33 1.69 10.92
N HIS A 66 -8.79 2.90 10.58
CA HIS A 66 -9.63 3.68 11.49
C HIS A 66 -10.39 4.79 10.74
N ARG A 67 -11.68 4.96 11.02
CA ARG A 67 -12.56 5.96 10.35
C ARG A 67 -12.09 7.42 10.36
N ALA A 68 -11.24 7.78 11.34
CA ALA A 68 -10.68 9.13 11.47
C ALA A 68 -9.27 9.26 10.88
N ASN A 69 -8.74 8.21 10.27
CA ASN A 69 -7.44 8.25 9.63
C ASN A 69 -7.56 8.87 8.23
N GLN A 70 -6.60 9.73 7.91
CA GLN A 70 -6.42 10.34 6.61
C GLN A 70 -5.00 10.05 6.12
N ALA A 71 -4.84 9.90 4.81
CA ALA A 71 -3.53 9.73 4.18
C ALA A 71 -3.39 10.69 3.00
N ILE A 72 -2.17 11.21 2.83
CA ILE A 72 -1.74 11.96 1.65
C ILE A 72 -0.53 11.21 1.07
N GLY A 73 -0.73 10.53 -0.05
CA GLY A 73 0.33 9.86 -0.79
C GLY A 73 0.72 10.68 -2.02
N VAL A 74 2.03 10.89 -2.23
CA VAL A 74 2.56 11.63 -3.38
C VAL A 74 3.57 10.76 -4.13
N ASP A 75 3.37 10.63 -5.44
CA ASP A 75 4.33 10.00 -6.35
C ASP A 75 4.29 10.72 -7.71
N ASN A 76 5.37 10.61 -8.50
CA ASN A 76 5.44 11.21 -9.84
C ASN A 76 5.08 10.22 -10.95
N HIS A 77 5.01 8.92 -10.66
CA HIS A 77 4.76 7.90 -11.66
C HIS A 77 3.25 7.64 -11.84
N ALA A 78 2.63 8.46 -12.68
CA ALA A 78 1.19 8.42 -12.95
C ALA A 78 0.61 7.03 -13.26
N PRO A 79 1.27 6.15 -14.06
CA PRO A 79 0.75 4.80 -14.31
C PRO A 79 0.65 3.92 -13.06
N THR A 80 1.57 4.06 -12.10
CA THR A 80 1.53 3.31 -10.84
C THR A 80 0.49 3.88 -9.90
N LEU A 81 0.34 5.21 -9.82
CA LEU A 81 -0.75 5.85 -9.09
C LEU A 81 -2.12 5.38 -9.61
N ALA A 82 -2.32 5.38 -10.93
CA ALA A 82 -3.56 4.91 -11.54
C ALA A 82 -3.82 3.42 -11.27
N TRP A 83 -2.77 2.59 -11.18
CA TRP A 83 -2.92 1.21 -10.77
C TRP A 83 -3.34 1.10 -9.30
N GLY A 84 -2.66 1.84 -8.40
CA GLY A 84 -2.95 1.88 -6.97
C GLY A 84 -4.36 2.38 -6.65
N GLU A 85 -4.84 3.37 -7.41
CA GLU A 85 -6.22 3.85 -7.37
C GLU A 85 -7.23 2.70 -7.56
N ARG A 86 -7.06 1.93 -8.65
CA ARG A 86 -7.95 0.81 -8.97
C ARG A 86 -7.79 -0.37 -8.01
N TRP A 87 -6.60 -0.61 -7.48
CA TRP A 87 -6.32 -1.80 -6.68
C TRP A 87 -6.59 -1.62 -5.20
N HIS A 88 -6.37 -0.44 -4.65
CA HIS A 88 -6.45 -0.18 -3.22
C HIS A 88 -7.45 0.93 -2.87
N ARG A 89 -7.30 2.15 -3.42
CA ARG A 89 -8.13 3.28 -3.02
C ARG A 89 -9.62 3.06 -3.31
N SER A 90 -9.95 2.56 -4.50
CA SER A 90 -11.35 2.31 -4.90
C SER A 90 -12.08 1.26 -4.07
N LYS A 91 -11.35 0.47 -3.26
CA LYS A 91 -11.92 -0.52 -2.34
C LYS A 91 -12.19 0.04 -0.95
N LEU A 92 -11.74 1.26 -0.66
CA LEU A 92 -12.06 1.96 0.57
C LEU A 92 -13.51 2.45 0.50
N GLY A 93 -14.23 2.35 1.62
CA GLY A 93 -15.55 2.95 1.76
C GLY A 93 -15.50 4.48 1.69
N PRO A 94 -16.67 5.14 1.52
CA PRO A 94 -16.77 6.59 1.57
C PRO A 94 -16.29 7.18 2.91
#